data_AF-A0A484ZU83-F1
#
_entry.id   AF-A0A484ZU83-F1
#
_cell.length_a   1.000
_cell.length_b   1.000
_cell.length_c   1.000
_cell.angle_alpha   90.00
_cell.angle_beta   90.00
_cell.angle_gamma   90.00
#
_symmetry.space_group_name_H-M   'P 1'
#
loop_
_entity.id
_entity.type
_entity.pdbx_description
1 polymer ?
#
loop_
_entity_poly.entity_id
_entity_poly.type
_entity_poly.pdbx_seq_one_letter_code
_entity_poly.pdbx_strand_id
1 'polypeptide(L)'
;MSIGASDSIESLDLQNVDKALTTSRDNIIANIAAASDTPALLIKDEAFANGFGEGAEDSNAVAQYIDSVRQTIDPTIMFFENIVQYIAWDEAFFDALAADYPDQYAGRKYEDVFYGWKSGFSSKWTDLLERKQSDVQDGESKILNQASTLYTALSANLDPENKAALAIWLAEIINTLSFSIDTPLILDEEALANYVPPPPVNNYGNEKEGEEKAT
;
A
#
# COMPACT_ATOMS: atom_id res chain seq x y z
N MET A 1 25.19 38.39 55.83
CA MET A 1 26.48 38.43 55.11
C MET A 1 26.49 39.71 54.30
N SER A 2 27.44 40.61 54.55
CA SER A 2 27.59 41.89 53.83
C SER A 2 28.86 41.81 53.00
N ILE A 3 28.80 42.20 51.73
CA ILE A 3 29.95 42.25 50.83
C ILE A 3 30.85 43.41 51.28
N GLY A 4 32.13 43.13 51.49
CA GLY A 4 33.15 44.08 51.92
C GLY A 4 33.77 44.86 50.76
N ALA A 5 34.45 45.98 51.06
CA ALA A 5 35.06 46.85 50.05
C ALA A 5 36.22 46.21 49.25
N SER A 6 36.73 45.06 49.71
CA SER A 6 37.78 44.27 49.06
C SER A 6 37.25 43.04 48.30
N ASP A 7 35.94 42.80 48.34
CA ASP A 7 35.36 41.60 47.74
C ASP A 7 35.13 41.85 46.24
N SER A 8 35.73 41.02 45.38
CA SER A 8 35.42 41.03 43.95
C SER A 8 34.18 40.19 43.67
N ILE A 9 33.23 40.77 42.94
CA ILE A 9 32.08 40.05 42.41
C ILE A 9 32.46 39.57 41.01
N GLU A 10 32.69 38.27 40.88
CA GLU A 10 32.94 37.62 39.59
C GLU A 10 31.74 36.73 39.25
N SER A 11 31.27 36.82 38.00
CA SER A 11 30.18 35.96 37.51
C SER A 11 30.78 34.68 36.95
N LEU A 12 30.25 33.52 37.34
CA LEU A 12 30.53 32.27 36.65
C LEU A 12 30.03 32.36 35.20
N ASP A 13 30.83 31.88 34.25
CA ASP A 13 30.40 31.77 32.86
C ASP A 13 29.46 30.56 32.70
N LEU A 14 28.18 30.84 32.47
CA LEU A 14 27.14 29.82 32.28
C LEU A 14 26.70 29.68 30.81
N GLN A 15 27.41 30.29 29.85
CA GLN A 15 26.98 30.33 28.45
C GLN A 15 26.84 28.94 27.79
N ASN A 16 27.52 27.92 28.33
CA ASN A 16 27.47 26.55 27.80
C ASN A 16 26.45 25.64 28.50
N VAL A 17 25.78 26.11 29.56
CA VAL A 17 24.86 25.29 30.35
C VAL A 17 23.58 24.99 29.58
N ASP A 18 23.05 25.95 28.84
CA ASP A 18 21.81 25.78 28.08
C ASP A 18 21.93 24.71 26.98
N LYS A 19 23.08 24.68 26.29
CA LYS A 19 23.35 23.65 25.28
C LYS A 19 23.46 22.26 25.93
N ALA A 20 24.18 22.15 27.04
CA ALA A 20 24.33 20.89 27.76
C ALA A 20 22.99 20.36 28.29
N LEU A 21 22.13 21.24 28.79
CA LEU A 21 20.78 20.89 29.25
C LEU A 21 19.88 20.43 28.10
N THR A 22 19.90 21.14 26.97
CA THR A 22 19.11 20.79 25.77
C THR A 22 19.51 19.43 25.22
N THR A 23 20.82 19.20 25.04
CA THR A 23 21.33 17.90 24.57
C THR A 23 21.01 16.77 25.54
N SER A 24 21.08 17.02 26.85
CA SER A 24 20.73 16.01 27.86
C SER A 24 19.25 15.64 27.79
N ARG A 25 18.35 16.62 27.66
CA ARG A 25 16.91 16.40 27.46
C ARG A 25 16.65 15.57 26.20
N ASP A 26 17.27 15.93 25.08
CA ASP A 26 17.10 15.22 23.82
C ASP A 26 17.52 13.76 23.88
N ASN A 27 18.65 13.48 24.53
CA ASN A 27 19.15 12.13 24.74
C ASN A 27 18.22 11.32 25.66
N ILE A 28 17.67 11.93 26.72
CA ILE A 28 16.70 11.27 27.60
C ILE A 28 15.45 10.89 26.79
N ILE A 29 14.92 11.80 25.97
CA ILE A 29 13.73 11.53 25.15
C ILE A 29 14.02 10.44 24.10
N ALA A 30 15.19 10.47 23.45
CA ALA A 30 15.59 9.43 22.51
C ALA A 30 15.71 8.06 23.18
N ASN A 31 16.23 7.99 24.40
CA ASN A 31 16.32 6.74 25.16
C ASN A 31 14.94 6.22 25.58
N ILE A 32 14.02 7.09 25.99
CA ILE A 32 12.64 6.71 26.33
C ILE A 32 11.92 6.18 25.07
N ALA A 33 12.06 6.88 23.95
CA ALA A 33 11.51 6.51 22.66
C ALA A 33 11.97 5.11 22.23
N ALA A 34 13.28 4.86 22.28
CA ALA A 34 13.87 3.57 21.95
C ALA A 34 13.44 2.45 22.92
N ALA A 35 13.29 2.75 24.21
CA ALA A 35 12.82 1.77 25.19
C ALA A 35 11.33 1.42 25.05
N SER A 36 10.54 2.31 24.44
CA SER A 36 9.09 2.18 24.31
C SER A 36 8.64 1.86 22.87
N ASP A 37 9.58 1.51 21.99
CA ASP A 37 9.36 1.31 20.55
C ASP A 37 8.51 2.40 19.89
N THR A 38 8.65 3.64 20.35
CA THR A 38 7.84 4.79 19.94
C THR A 38 8.73 5.84 19.28
N PRO A 39 8.37 6.39 18.11
CA PRO A 39 9.11 7.49 17.49
C PRO A 39 9.32 8.66 18.46
N ALA A 40 10.57 9.11 18.62
CA ALA A 40 10.89 10.23 19.52
C ALA A 40 10.13 11.51 19.18
N LEU A 41 9.76 11.67 17.90
CA LEU A 41 8.91 12.76 17.39
C LEU A 41 7.56 12.86 18.13
N LEU A 42 6.94 11.73 18.47
CA LEU A 42 5.66 11.72 19.19
C LEU A 42 5.78 12.18 20.65
N ILE A 43 7.00 12.13 21.20
CA ILE A 43 7.30 12.51 22.59
C ILE A 43 7.83 13.95 22.66
N LYS A 44 8.44 14.46 21.58
CA LYS A 44 8.98 15.82 21.50
C LYS A 44 7.94 16.81 20.95
N ASP A 45 7.45 17.68 21.81
CA ASP A 45 6.53 18.78 21.46
C ASP A 45 7.14 19.78 20.44
N GLU A 46 8.46 19.95 20.44
CA GLU A 46 9.20 20.85 19.53
C GLU A 46 9.33 20.32 18.10
N ALA A 47 9.12 19.03 17.88
CA ALA A 47 9.40 18.41 16.59
C ALA A 47 8.29 18.68 15.55
N PHE A 48 7.10 19.09 15.98
CA PHE A 48 6.03 19.57 15.09
C PHE A 48 6.15 21.07 14.75
N ALA A 49 6.96 21.85 15.50
CA ALA A 49 7.05 23.31 15.37
C ALA A 49 8.10 23.76 14.35
N ASN A 50 9.18 22.98 14.16
CA ASN A 50 10.16 23.21 13.09
C ASN A 50 9.68 22.45 11.86
N GLY A 51 8.96 23.17 10.99
CA GLY A 51 8.12 22.61 9.92
C GLY A 51 8.72 21.45 9.12
N PHE A 52 7.81 20.65 8.56
CA PHE A 52 7.90 19.46 7.68
C PHE A 52 8.94 19.49 6.52
N GLY A 53 10.10 20.11 6.68
CA GLY A 53 11.20 20.11 5.70
C GLY A 53 11.96 18.79 5.64
N GLU A 54 11.92 18.01 6.73
CA GLU A 54 12.38 16.61 6.83
C GLU A 54 11.17 15.63 6.87
N GLY A 55 9.98 16.14 6.52
CA GLY A 55 8.69 15.59 6.94
C GLY A 55 8.22 14.32 6.24
N ALA A 56 8.91 13.78 5.23
CA ALA A 56 8.48 12.55 4.56
C ALA A 56 8.91 11.29 5.29
N GLU A 57 10.17 11.24 5.75
CA GLU A 57 10.72 10.08 6.47
C GLU A 57 10.12 9.98 7.88
N ASP A 58 10.00 11.12 8.57
CA ASP A 58 9.36 11.21 9.88
C ASP A 58 7.86 10.85 9.84
N SER A 59 7.14 11.31 8.82
CA SER A 59 5.72 10.93 8.64
C SER A 59 5.57 9.43 8.36
N ASN A 60 6.49 8.84 7.59
CA ASN A 60 6.50 7.40 7.36
C ASN A 60 6.78 6.61 8.65
N ALA A 61 7.74 7.04 9.46
CA ALA A 61 8.05 6.39 10.74
C ALA A 61 6.86 6.46 11.72
N VAL A 62 6.16 7.60 11.77
CA VAL A 62 4.94 7.74 12.58
C VAL A 62 3.79 6.89 12.04
N ALA A 63 3.59 6.87 10.71
CA ALA A 63 2.55 6.05 10.10
C ALA A 63 2.77 4.54 10.37
N GLN A 64 4.01 4.06 10.20
CA GLN A 64 4.38 2.68 10.52
C GLN A 64 4.13 2.32 11.99
N TYR A 65 4.45 3.23 12.90
CA TYR A 65 4.17 3.04 14.33
C TYR A 65 2.67 2.91 14.60
N ILE A 66 1.85 3.81 14.05
CA ILE A 66 0.39 3.76 14.24
C ILE A 66 -0.19 2.49 13.60
N ASP A 67 0.31 2.05 12.44
CA ASP A 67 -0.13 0.79 11.82
C ASP A 67 0.26 -0.43 12.67
N SER A 68 1.43 -0.43 13.31
CA SER A 68 1.80 -1.46 14.29
C SER A 68 0.87 -1.48 15.50
N VAL A 69 0.51 -0.31 16.03
CA VAL A 69 -0.48 -0.19 17.11
C VAL A 69 -1.84 -0.73 16.66
N ARG A 70 -2.29 -0.39 15.45
CA ARG A 70 -3.53 -0.90 14.86
C ARG A 70 -3.54 -2.42 14.76
N GLN A 71 -2.48 -3.03 14.25
CA GLN A 71 -2.33 -4.49 14.18
C GLN A 71 -2.39 -5.13 15.57
N THR A 72 -1.84 -4.45 16.58
CA THR A 72 -1.84 -4.94 17.97
C THR A 72 -3.25 -4.90 18.58
N ILE A 73 -4.03 -3.86 18.30
CA ILE A 73 -5.41 -3.73 18.81
C ILE A 73 -6.45 -4.45 17.95
N ASP A 74 -6.12 -4.83 16.73
CA ASP A 74 -7.02 -5.44 15.76
C ASP A 74 -7.80 -6.64 16.32
N PRO A 75 -7.17 -7.59 17.05
CA PRO A 75 -7.90 -8.70 17.66
C PRO A 75 -8.95 -8.25 18.68
N THR A 76 -8.68 -7.15 19.39
CA THR A 76 -9.62 -6.55 20.35
C THR A 76 -10.79 -5.91 19.62
N ILE A 77 -10.52 -5.19 18.53
CA ILE A 77 -11.57 -4.62 17.68
C ILE A 77 -12.43 -5.74 17.08
N MET A 78 -11.84 -6.78 16.50
CA MET A 78 -12.57 -7.94 15.98
C MET A 78 -13.47 -8.59 17.04
N PHE A 79 -13.01 -8.68 18.29
CA PHE A 79 -13.84 -9.17 19.39
C PHE A 79 -15.06 -8.28 19.64
N PHE A 80 -14.87 -6.96 19.71
CA PHE A 80 -15.97 -6.02 19.89
C PHE A 80 -16.90 -5.96 18.67
N GLU A 81 -16.39 -6.07 17.45
CA GLU A 81 -17.19 -6.12 16.23
C GLU A 81 -18.20 -7.26 16.28
N ASN A 82 -17.79 -8.45 16.73
CA ASN A 82 -18.72 -9.57 16.92
C ASN A 82 -19.85 -9.21 17.89
N ILE A 83 -19.54 -8.55 19.01
CA ILE A 83 -20.55 -8.15 20.00
C ILE A 83 -21.49 -7.10 19.41
N VAL A 84 -20.94 -6.08 18.75
CA VAL A 84 -21.71 -5.00 18.13
C VAL A 84 -22.64 -5.55 17.05
N GLN A 85 -22.20 -6.52 16.25
CA GLN A 85 -23.05 -7.17 15.24
C GLN A 85 -24.28 -7.84 15.87
N TYR A 86 -24.11 -8.57 16.97
CA TYR A 86 -25.24 -9.19 17.69
C TYR A 86 -26.19 -8.17 18.34
N ILE A 87 -25.67 -7.02 18.76
CA ILE A 87 -26.50 -5.95 19.35
C ILE A 87 -27.22 -5.14 18.27
N ALA A 88 -26.54 -4.86 17.16
CA ALA A 88 -27.04 -4.00 16.09
C ALA A 88 -28.02 -4.72 15.15
N TRP A 89 -27.82 -6.02 14.94
CA TRP A 89 -28.65 -6.84 14.06
C TRP A 89 -29.46 -7.82 14.88
N ASP A 90 -30.23 -7.31 15.84
CA ASP A 90 -31.15 -8.12 16.63
C ASP A 90 -32.39 -8.54 15.81
N GLU A 91 -33.21 -9.41 16.39
CA GLU A 91 -34.41 -9.94 15.74
C GLU A 91 -35.44 -8.83 15.46
N ALA A 92 -35.53 -7.83 16.35
CA ALA A 92 -36.42 -6.68 16.16
C ALA A 92 -35.99 -5.82 14.95
N PHE A 93 -34.69 -5.63 14.75
CA PHE A 93 -34.14 -4.97 13.57
C PHE A 93 -34.44 -5.77 12.29
N PHE A 94 -34.29 -7.09 12.34
CA PHE A 94 -34.64 -7.95 11.21
C PHE A 94 -36.12 -7.86 10.84
N ASP A 95 -37.02 -7.90 11.83
CA ASP A 95 -38.47 -7.78 11.59
C ASP A 95 -38.85 -6.43 10.98
N ALA A 96 -38.25 -5.35 11.48
CA ALA A 96 -38.43 -4.02 10.90
C ALA A 96 -37.94 -3.96 9.45
N LEU A 97 -36.76 -4.52 9.18
CA LEU A 97 -36.17 -4.56 7.84
C LEU A 97 -36.99 -5.42 6.87
N ALA A 98 -37.55 -6.54 7.34
CA ALA A 98 -38.40 -7.42 6.54
C ALA A 98 -39.75 -6.77 6.20
N ALA A 99 -40.26 -5.87 7.05
CA ALA A 99 -41.45 -5.09 6.76
C ALA A 99 -41.21 -4.07 5.62
N ASP A 100 -40.01 -3.45 5.60
CA ASP A 100 -39.64 -2.44 4.60
C ASP A 100 -39.18 -3.06 3.26
N TYR A 101 -38.55 -4.24 3.30
CA TYR A 101 -38.00 -4.95 2.13
C TYR A 101 -38.48 -6.41 2.05
N PRO A 102 -39.78 -6.64 1.85
CA PRO A 102 -40.36 -7.98 1.87
C PRO A 102 -39.85 -8.87 0.72
N ASP A 103 -39.44 -8.29 -0.40
CA ASP A 103 -38.88 -8.99 -1.56
C ASP A 103 -37.55 -9.72 -1.25
N GLN A 104 -36.78 -9.24 -0.28
CA GLN A 104 -35.46 -9.80 0.05
C GLN A 104 -35.50 -10.73 1.26
N TYR A 105 -36.35 -10.42 2.25
CA TYR A 105 -36.33 -11.08 3.56
C TYR A 105 -37.56 -11.94 3.85
N ALA A 106 -38.65 -11.84 3.07
CA ALA A 106 -39.85 -12.64 3.34
C ALA A 106 -39.54 -14.16 3.26
N GLY A 107 -39.90 -14.87 4.33
CA GLY A 107 -39.75 -16.32 4.43
C GLY A 107 -38.33 -16.80 4.75
N ARG A 108 -37.36 -15.90 4.95
CA ARG A 108 -36.03 -16.26 5.47
C ARG A 108 -36.04 -16.26 6.99
N LYS A 109 -35.23 -17.13 7.58
CA LYS A 109 -35.01 -17.14 9.02
C LYS A 109 -33.99 -16.07 9.40
N TYR A 110 -34.19 -15.48 10.57
CA TYR A 110 -33.28 -14.48 11.13
C TYR A 110 -31.84 -15.00 11.17
N GLU A 111 -31.63 -16.23 11.64
CA GLU A 111 -30.28 -16.80 11.81
C GLU A 111 -29.53 -16.91 10.48
N ASP A 112 -30.22 -17.37 9.42
CA ASP A 112 -29.63 -17.52 8.09
C ASP A 112 -29.19 -16.15 7.52
N VAL A 113 -30.00 -15.12 7.77
CA VAL A 113 -29.75 -13.75 7.32
C VAL A 113 -28.65 -13.08 8.15
N PHE A 114 -28.67 -13.27 9.46
CA PHE A 114 -27.66 -12.76 10.39
C PHE A 114 -26.27 -13.29 10.06
N TYR A 115 -26.11 -14.61 9.86
CA TYR A 115 -24.82 -15.18 9.47
C TYR A 115 -24.39 -14.72 8.06
N GLY A 116 -25.35 -14.46 7.17
CA GLY A 116 -25.10 -13.81 5.88
C GLY A 116 -24.49 -12.41 6.05
N TRP A 117 -25.13 -11.53 6.83
CA TRP A 117 -24.61 -10.18 7.12
C TRP A 117 -23.25 -10.22 7.79
N LYS A 118 -23.09 -11.09 8.78
CA LYS A 118 -21.82 -11.29 9.47
C LYS A 118 -20.69 -11.71 8.52
N SER A 119 -20.98 -12.61 7.58
CA SER A 119 -19.98 -13.05 6.60
C SER A 119 -19.61 -11.96 5.57
N GLY A 120 -20.54 -11.05 5.28
CA GLY A 120 -20.34 -9.95 4.32
C GLY A 120 -19.73 -8.70 4.94
N PHE A 121 -19.65 -8.61 6.26
CA PHE A 121 -19.12 -7.45 6.95
C PHE A 121 -17.59 -7.51 7.03
N SER A 122 -16.93 -6.48 6.51
CA SER A 122 -15.49 -6.28 6.66
C SER A 122 -15.25 -4.85 7.10
N SER A 123 -14.46 -4.70 8.16
CA SER A 123 -13.95 -3.42 8.64
C SER A 123 -12.48 -3.31 8.26
N LYS A 124 -12.06 -2.12 7.85
CA LYS A 124 -10.66 -1.81 7.58
C LYS A 124 -10.31 -0.48 8.20
N TRP A 125 -9.14 -0.39 8.79
CA TRP A 125 -8.57 0.88 9.19
C TRP A 125 -8.38 1.77 7.96
N THR A 126 -8.67 3.06 8.11
CA THR A 126 -8.35 4.04 7.07
C THR A 126 -6.85 4.14 6.89
N ASP A 127 -6.39 4.15 5.64
CA ASP A 127 -4.98 4.38 5.31
C ASP A 127 -4.52 5.73 5.89
N LEU A 128 -3.39 5.74 6.62
CA LEU A 128 -2.87 6.94 7.29
C LEU A 128 -2.19 7.91 6.33
N LEU A 129 -1.67 7.37 5.23
CA LEU A 129 -1.02 8.12 4.18
C LEU A 129 -1.84 7.88 2.92
N GLU A 130 -2.29 8.97 2.30
CA GLU A 130 -2.78 8.90 0.93
C GLU A 130 -1.58 8.45 0.08
N ARG A 131 -1.64 7.21 -0.41
CA ARG A 131 -0.60 6.67 -1.28
C ARG A 131 -0.50 7.61 -2.46
N LYS A 132 0.66 8.27 -2.65
CA LYS A 132 0.86 9.13 -3.82
C LYS A 132 0.59 8.28 -5.05
N GLN A 133 -0.11 8.86 -6.03
CA GLN A 133 -0.40 8.16 -7.29
C GLN A 133 0.87 7.58 -7.93
N SER A 134 2.02 8.25 -7.76
CA SER A 134 3.34 7.76 -8.17
C SER A 134 3.74 6.43 -7.52
N ASP A 135 3.48 6.25 -6.22
CA ASP A 135 3.91 5.07 -5.46
C ASP A 135 3.04 3.85 -5.82
N VAL A 136 1.76 4.09 -6.12
CA VAL A 136 0.85 3.09 -6.69
C VAL A 136 1.34 2.66 -8.06
N GLN A 137 1.64 3.63 -8.94
CA GLN A 137 2.16 3.37 -10.28
C GLN A 137 3.50 2.63 -10.27
N ASP A 138 4.39 2.96 -9.34
CA ASP A 138 5.69 2.28 -9.16
C ASP A 138 5.48 0.83 -8.69
N GLY A 139 4.54 0.60 -7.77
CA GLY A 139 4.16 -0.73 -7.31
C GLY A 139 3.59 -1.60 -8.43
N GLU A 140 2.66 -1.05 -9.21
CA GLU A 140 2.06 -1.73 -10.36
C GLU A 140 3.07 -2.00 -11.48
N SER A 141 3.98 -1.05 -11.74
CA SER A 141 5.09 -1.24 -12.68
C SER A 141 6.00 -2.40 -12.25
N LYS A 142 6.25 -2.57 -10.95
CA LYS A 142 7.01 -3.73 -10.43
C LYS A 142 6.26 -5.04 -10.65
N ILE A 143 4.95 -5.08 -10.39
CA ILE A 143 4.11 -6.27 -10.63
C ILE A 143 4.15 -6.66 -12.11
N LEU A 144 3.96 -5.69 -13.01
CA LEU A 144 4.02 -5.92 -14.46
C LEU A 144 5.40 -6.44 -14.91
N ASN A 145 6.48 -5.84 -14.41
CA ASN A 145 7.84 -6.28 -14.73
C ASN A 145 8.12 -7.71 -14.22
N GLN A 146 7.65 -8.06 -13.02
CA GLN A 146 7.77 -9.41 -12.48
C GLN A 146 6.95 -10.41 -13.30
N ALA A 147 5.69 -10.08 -13.64
CA ALA A 147 4.83 -10.91 -14.47
C ALA A 147 5.44 -11.13 -15.87
N SER A 148 5.99 -10.09 -16.50
CA SER A 148 6.70 -10.19 -17.78
C SER A 148 7.96 -11.06 -17.68
N THR A 149 8.67 -11.01 -16.55
CA THR A 149 9.86 -11.84 -16.31
C THR A 149 9.47 -13.31 -16.20
N LEU A 150 8.40 -13.62 -15.45
CA LEU A 150 7.86 -14.97 -15.33
C LEU A 150 7.35 -15.49 -16.68
N TYR A 151 6.64 -14.66 -17.45
CA TYR A 151 6.20 -14.99 -18.80
C TYR A 151 7.39 -15.37 -19.68
N THR A 152 8.45 -14.56 -19.69
CA THR A 152 9.66 -14.82 -20.50
C THR A 152 10.39 -16.08 -20.07
N ALA A 153 10.53 -16.32 -18.76
CA ALA A 153 11.24 -17.47 -18.23
C ALA A 153 10.50 -18.80 -18.52
N LEU A 154 9.16 -18.79 -18.46
CA LEU A 154 8.34 -19.99 -18.66
C LEU A 154 8.01 -20.23 -20.13
N SER A 155 7.75 -19.20 -20.92
CA SER A 155 7.36 -19.31 -22.35
C SER A 155 8.39 -20.04 -23.22
N ALA A 156 9.67 -20.07 -22.85
CA ALA A 156 10.70 -20.80 -23.58
C ALA A 156 10.56 -22.33 -23.48
N ASN A 157 9.95 -22.84 -22.40
CA ASN A 157 9.93 -24.28 -22.06
C ASN A 157 8.53 -24.91 -22.15
N LEU A 158 7.51 -24.11 -22.45
CA LEU A 158 6.13 -24.58 -22.56
C LEU A 158 5.76 -24.97 -24.00
N ASP A 159 4.78 -25.85 -24.12
CA ASP A 159 4.08 -26.17 -25.37
C ASP A 159 3.13 -25.03 -25.78
N PRO A 160 2.70 -24.95 -27.05
CA PRO A 160 1.90 -23.84 -27.58
C PRO A 160 0.59 -23.57 -26.81
N GLU A 161 -0.06 -24.62 -26.29
CA GLU A 161 -1.30 -24.51 -25.52
C GLU A 161 -1.04 -23.83 -24.17
N ASN A 162 -0.02 -24.30 -23.43
CA ASN A 162 0.38 -23.67 -22.16
C ASN A 162 0.97 -22.26 -22.34
N LYS A 163 1.54 -21.93 -23.50
CA LYS A 163 1.96 -20.55 -23.82
C LYS A 163 0.77 -19.62 -24.02
N ALA A 164 -0.30 -20.09 -24.66
CA ALA A 164 -1.53 -19.32 -24.82
C ALA A 164 -2.18 -19.04 -23.45
N ALA A 165 -2.28 -20.05 -22.59
CA ALA A 165 -2.77 -19.89 -21.22
C ALA A 165 -1.92 -18.90 -20.41
N LEU A 166 -0.59 -18.95 -20.53
CA LEU A 166 0.32 -18.02 -19.86
C LEU A 166 0.18 -16.58 -20.38
N ALA A 167 -0.10 -16.40 -21.67
CA ALA A 167 -0.36 -15.10 -22.26
C ALA A 167 -1.69 -14.49 -21.77
N ILE A 168 -2.72 -15.32 -21.62
CA ILE A 168 -4.01 -14.91 -21.05
C ILE A 168 -3.86 -14.51 -19.59
N TRP A 169 -3.15 -15.31 -18.79
CA TRP A 169 -2.83 -14.95 -17.41
C TRP A 169 -2.10 -13.59 -17.32
N LEU A 170 -1.15 -13.32 -18.22
CA LEU A 170 -0.48 -12.02 -18.26
C LEU A 170 -1.46 -10.89 -18.64
N ALA A 171 -2.37 -11.13 -19.58
CA ALA A 171 -3.40 -10.17 -19.96
C ALA A 171 -4.38 -9.88 -18.80
N GLU A 172 -4.76 -10.91 -18.03
CA GLU A 172 -5.57 -10.75 -16.82
C GLU A 172 -4.85 -9.88 -15.78
N ILE A 173 -3.56 -10.13 -15.53
CA ILE A 173 -2.77 -9.28 -14.64
C ILE A 173 -2.80 -7.83 -15.12
N ILE A 174 -2.52 -7.59 -16.40
CA ILE A 174 -2.53 -6.25 -17.00
C ILE A 174 -3.90 -5.56 -16.80
N ASN A 175 -4.99 -6.29 -16.97
CA ASN A 175 -6.36 -5.77 -16.83
C ASN A 175 -6.79 -5.51 -15.37
N THR A 176 -6.07 -6.04 -14.38
CA THR A 176 -6.33 -5.79 -12.95
C THR A 176 -5.60 -4.58 -12.39
N LEU A 177 -4.64 -4.02 -13.13
CA LEU A 177 -3.83 -2.88 -12.68
C LEU A 177 -4.67 -1.60 -12.78
N SER A 178 -4.48 -0.69 -11.82
CA SER A 178 -5.29 0.53 -11.71
C SER A 178 -4.86 1.63 -12.68
N PHE A 179 -3.68 1.54 -13.30
CA PHE A 179 -3.32 2.44 -14.38
C PHE A 179 -4.30 2.30 -15.56
N SER A 180 -4.83 3.45 -16.00
CA SER A 180 -5.87 3.55 -17.02
C SER A 180 -5.44 2.94 -18.35
N ILE A 181 -5.75 1.66 -18.55
CA ILE A 181 -5.90 1.11 -19.88
C ILE A 181 -7.37 1.29 -20.23
N ASP A 182 -7.68 2.29 -21.08
CA ASP A 182 -9.05 2.61 -21.50
C ASP A 182 -9.74 1.43 -22.24
N THR A 183 -8.99 0.39 -22.60
CA THR A 183 -9.51 -0.80 -23.26
C THR A 183 -8.80 -2.04 -22.72
N PRO A 184 -9.53 -3.03 -22.19
CA PRO A 184 -8.92 -4.24 -21.66
C PRO A 184 -8.15 -4.98 -22.76
N LEU A 185 -6.99 -5.53 -22.42
CA LEU A 185 -6.25 -6.43 -23.29
C LEU A 185 -7.01 -7.75 -23.38
N ILE A 186 -7.60 -8.02 -24.55
CA ILE A 186 -8.31 -9.27 -24.84
C ILE A 186 -7.46 -10.05 -25.84
N LEU A 187 -7.04 -11.24 -25.44
CA LEU A 187 -6.28 -12.16 -26.27
C LEU A 187 -7.16 -13.35 -26.66
N ASP A 188 -7.04 -13.80 -27.90
CA ASP A 188 -7.70 -14.99 -28.40
C ASP A 188 -6.81 -16.21 -28.16
N GLU A 189 -7.23 -17.08 -27.24
CA GLU A 189 -6.52 -18.29 -26.84
C GLU A 189 -6.30 -19.26 -28.00
N GLU A 190 -7.34 -19.47 -28.82
CA GLU A 190 -7.31 -20.43 -29.91
C GLU A 190 -6.41 -19.94 -31.04
N ALA A 191 -6.43 -18.63 -31.32
CA ALA A 191 -5.53 -18.02 -32.29
C ALA A 191 -4.06 -18.07 -31.86
N LEU A 192 -3.79 -17.91 -30.56
CA LEU A 192 -2.44 -17.98 -29.99
C LEU A 192 -1.87 -19.40 -29.97
N ALA A 193 -2.67 -20.40 -29.60
CA ALA A 193 -2.25 -21.79 -29.57
C ALA A 193 -1.91 -22.33 -30.97
N ASN A 194 -2.62 -21.84 -32.00
CA ASN A 194 -2.44 -22.26 -33.40
C ASN A 194 -1.48 -21.36 -34.20
N TYR A 195 -0.82 -20.39 -33.57
CA TYR A 195 0.05 -19.46 -34.26
C TYR A 195 1.34 -20.14 -34.75
N VAL A 196 1.55 -20.14 -36.07
CA VAL A 196 2.82 -20.55 -36.69
C VAL A 196 3.57 -19.29 -37.11
N PRO A 197 4.77 -19.01 -36.57
CA PRO A 197 5.53 -17.85 -36.97
C PRO A 197 5.82 -17.89 -38.47
N PRO A 198 5.65 -16.79 -39.21
CA PRO A 198 6.00 -16.75 -40.62
C PRO A 198 7.49 -17.09 -40.78
N PRO A 199 7.87 -17.87 -41.81
CA PRO A 199 9.26 -18.23 -42.03
C PRO A 199 10.10 -16.95 -42.17
N PRO A 200 11.32 -16.92 -41.60
CA PRO A 200 12.17 -15.75 -41.69
C PRO A 200 12.40 -15.40 -43.16
N VAL A 201 12.06 -14.17 -43.53
CA VAL A 201 12.32 -13.66 -44.88
C VAL A 201 13.83 -13.46 -45.00
N ASN A 202 14.52 -14.45 -45.58
CA ASN A 202 15.93 -14.31 -45.94
C ASN A 202 16.05 -13.25 -47.03
N ASN A 203 16.28 -12.00 -46.64
CA ASN A 203 16.41 -10.87 -47.57
C ASN A 203 17.80 -10.79 -48.23
N TYR A 204 18.41 -11.95 -48.51
CA TYR A 204 19.68 -12.04 -49.24
C TYR A 204 19.49 -12.84 -50.52
N GLY A 205 19.29 -12.11 -51.62
CA GLY A 205 19.42 -12.64 -52.97
C GLY A 205 18.33 -12.17 -53.92
N ASN A 206 18.50 -10.98 -54.51
CA ASN A 206 18.32 -10.69 -55.94
C ASN A 206 18.48 -9.19 -56.21
N GLU A 207 19.71 -8.67 -56.09
CA GLU A 207 20.11 -7.56 -56.95
C GLU A 207 20.37 -8.16 -58.34
N LYS A 208 19.39 -8.05 -59.23
CA LYS A 208 19.66 -8.10 -60.67
C LYS A 208 19.54 -6.67 -61.20
N GLU A 209 20.70 -6.14 -61.54
CA GLU A 209 20.93 -4.90 -62.28
C GLU A 209 19.95 -4.80 -63.46
N GLY A 210 19.07 -3.79 -63.40
CA GLY A 210 18.31 -3.31 -64.54
C GLY A 210 19.16 -2.28 -65.29
N GLU A 211 19.49 -2.62 -66.53
CA GLU A 211 20.21 -1.79 -67.50
C GLU A 211 19.64 -0.37 -67.59
N GLU A 212 20.52 0.60 -67.35
CA GLU A 212 20.30 2.03 -67.55
C GLU A 212 20.40 2.33 -69.06
N LYS A 213 19.28 2.66 -69.70
CA LYS A 213 19.28 3.29 -71.03
C LYS A 213 19.59 4.78 -70.88
N ALA A 214 20.78 5.19 -71.30
CA ALA A 214 21.09 6.58 -71.63
C ALA A 214 21.34 6.69 -73.14
N THR A 215 20.53 7.52 -73.81
CA THR A 215 20.71 8.26 -75.08
C THR A 215 21.56 7.64 -76.19
#